data_AF-A0A2N2LRQ8-F1
#
_entry.id   AF-A0A2N2LRQ8-F1
#
_cell.length_a   1.000
_cell.length_b   1.000
_cell.length_c   1.000
_cell.angle_alpha   90.00
_cell.angle_beta   90.00
_cell.angle_gamma   90.00
#
_symmetry.space_group_name_H-M   'P 1'
#
loop_
_entity.id
_entity.type
_entity.pdbx_description
1 polymer ?
#
loop_
_entity_poly.entity_id
_entity_poly.type
_entity_poly.pdbx_seq_one_letter_code
_entity_poly.pdbx_strand_id
1 'polypeptide(L)'
;MNMKRISVLRFLFLILALTLVAGCSLSRSGNNTTTRGNVIGVPNVISIVTVTQLDAMTEAVDLQTLTGTAKCDVTVVQINYQTIGVQPGEMTNASAALLIPSGVGCKGPFPLVAYGRGTNAFKAHTMANPED
;
A
#
# COMPACT_ATOMS: atom_id res chain seq x y z
N MET A 1 -62.77 -9.46 -24.89
CA MET A 1 -62.45 -9.10 -23.49
C MET A 1 -61.08 -9.65 -23.11
N ASN A 2 -59.97 -9.13 -23.65
CA ASN A 2 -58.62 -9.66 -23.37
C ASN A 2 -57.47 -8.64 -23.55
N MET A 3 -57.74 -7.33 -23.45
CA MET A 3 -56.71 -6.29 -23.66
C MET A 3 -56.21 -5.63 -22.37
N LYS A 4 -56.99 -5.67 -21.27
CA LYS A 4 -56.58 -5.13 -19.96
C LYS A 4 -55.55 -6.00 -19.24
N ARG A 5 -55.58 -7.34 -19.42
CA ARG A 5 -54.68 -8.28 -18.71
C ARG A 5 -53.22 -8.20 -19.21
N ILE A 6 -53.01 -7.87 -20.48
CA ILE A 6 -51.67 -7.73 -21.09
C ILE A 6 -50.99 -6.43 -20.63
N SER A 7 -51.75 -5.36 -20.40
CA SER A 7 -51.21 -4.09 -19.91
C SER A 7 -50.76 -4.16 -18.45
N VAL A 8 -51.50 -4.89 -17.59
CA VAL A 8 -51.15 -5.06 -16.17
C VAL A 8 -49.90 -5.92 -16.00
N LEU A 9 -49.70 -6.94 -16.85
CA LEU A 9 -48.53 -7.81 -16.78
C LEU A 9 -47.23 -7.10 -17.22
N ARG A 10 -47.33 -6.16 -18.18
CA ARG A 10 -46.20 -5.29 -18.58
C ARG A 10 -45.86 -4.25 -17.51
N PHE A 11 -46.86 -3.71 -16.82
CA PHE A 11 -46.64 -2.78 -15.71
C PHE A 11 -46.03 -3.47 -14.49
N LEU A 12 -46.42 -4.72 -14.20
CA LEU A 12 -45.86 -5.50 -13.10
C LEU A 12 -44.38 -5.87 -13.32
N PHE A 13 -43.98 -6.16 -14.57
CA PHE A 13 -42.58 -6.43 -14.93
C PHE A 13 -41.69 -5.18 -14.87
N LEU A 14 -42.24 -3.99 -15.15
CA LEU A 14 -41.46 -2.74 -15.11
C LEU A 14 -41.12 -2.30 -13.67
N ILE A 15 -41.96 -2.66 -12.69
CA ILE A 15 -41.76 -2.30 -11.27
C ILE A 15 -40.75 -3.24 -10.59
N LEU A 16 -40.60 -4.48 -11.10
CA LEU A 16 -39.64 -5.45 -10.57
C LEU A 16 -38.18 -5.19 -11.03
N ALA A 17 -37.99 -4.40 -12.09
CA ALA A 17 -36.66 -4.09 -12.62
C ALA A 17 -35.95 -2.91 -11.89
N LEU A 18 -36.66 -2.16 -11.04
CA LEU A 18 -36.11 -0.96 -10.37
C LEU A 18 -35.56 -1.23 -8.96
N THR A 19 -35.62 -2.47 -8.45
CA THR A 19 -35.15 -2.82 -7.09
C THR A 19 -33.82 -3.57 -7.04
N LEU A 20 -33.13 -3.77 -8.17
CA LEU A 20 -31.88 -4.55 -8.23
C LEU A 20 -30.58 -3.72 -8.33
N VAL A 21 -30.64 -2.39 -8.16
CA VAL A 21 -29.43 -1.53 -8.17
C VAL A 21 -29.29 -0.80 -6.82
N ALA A 22 -29.17 -1.58 -5.75
CA ALA A 22 -28.72 -1.09 -4.44
C ALA A 22 -27.90 -2.20 -3.77
N GLY A 23 -26.77 -2.55 -4.38
CA GLY A 23 -25.94 -3.67 -3.95
C GLY A 23 -24.46 -3.54 -4.29
N CYS A 24 -23.93 -2.33 -4.43
CA CYS A 24 -22.50 -2.09 -4.22
C CYS A 24 -22.37 -1.27 -2.93
N SER A 25 -22.84 -1.84 -1.82
CA SER A 25 -22.30 -1.46 -0.51
C SER A 25 -20.82 -1.84 -0.54
N LEU A 26 -19.98 -0.84 -0.82
CA LEU A 26 -18.57 -0.90 -0.51
C LEU A 26 -18.51 -1.07 1.01
N SER A 27 -18.36 -2.32 1.47
CA SER A 27 -18.14 -2.63 2.86
C SER A 27 -16.83 -1.97 3.27
N ARG A 28 -16.90 -0.71 3.71
CA ARG A 28 -15.89 -0.12 4.58
C ARG A 28 -16.03 -0.84 5.91
N SER A 29 -15.45 -2.03 5.97
CA SER A 29 -15.26 -2.79 7.20
C SER A 29 -14.27 -2.01 8.06
N GLY A 30 -14.79 -1.06 8.83
CA GLY A 30 -14.13 -0.49 9.98
C GLY A 30 -14.17 -1.47 11.14
N ASN A 31 -13.73 -2.72 10.92
CA ASN A 31 -13.58 -3.68 12.00
C ASN A 31 -12.13 -3.60 12.51
N ASN A 32 -11.94 -2.92 13.64
CA ASN A 32 -10.67 -2.82 14.34
C ASN A 32 -10.29 -4.14 15.01
N THR A 33 -10.09 -5.22 14.24
CA THR A 33 -9.50 -6.48 14.72
C THR A 33 -8.74 -7.21 13.60
N THR A 34 -7.40 -7.09 13.60
CA THR A 34 -6.43 -8.07 13.06
C THR A 34 -6.67 -8.65 11.65
N THR A 35 -6.76 -7.81 10.61
CA THR A 35 -6.75 -8.29 9.21
C THR A 35 -5.33 -8.20 8.61
N ARG A 36 -4.93 -9.18 7.79
CA ARG A 36 -3.63 -9.20 7.10
C ARG A 36 -3.43 -7.90 6.29
N GLY A 37 -2.26 -7.28 6.45
CA GLY A 37 -1.87 -6.04 5.79
C GLY A 37 -2.25 -4.76 6.54
N ASN A 38 -2.99 -4.85 7.65
CA ASN A 38 -3.33 -3.68 8.44
C ASN A 38 -2.08 -3.05 9.07
N VAL A 39 -1.85 -1.76 8.87
CA VAL A 39 -0.79 -1.03 9.56
C VAL A 39 -1.15 -0.87 11.03
N ILE A 40 -0.21 -1.22 11.90
CA ILE A 40 -0.37 -1.21 13.35
C ILE A 40 0.44 -0.03 13.91
N GLY A 41 -0.22 0.79 14.72
CA GLY A 41 0.40 1.99 15.30
C GLY A 41 0.59 3.09 14.26
N VAL A 42 1.34 4.13 14.66
CA VAL A 42 1.66 5.27 13.79
C VAL A 42 2.94 4.97 13.02
N PRO A 43 2.95 5.13 11.67
CA PRO A 43 4.18 5.07 10.89
C PRO A 43 5.25 6.03 11.45
N ASN A 44 6.47 5.52 11.64
CA ASN A 44 7.57 6.29 12.23
C ASN A 44 8.49 6.80 11.13
N VAL A 45 8.58 8.11 10.94
CA VAL A 45 9.53 8.72 10.00
C VAL A 45 10.91 8.70 10.66
N ILE A 46 11.82 7.90 10.10
CA ILE A 46 13.17 7.71 10.64
C ILE A 46 14.09 8.85 10.19
N SER A 47 14.04 9.18 8.90
CA SER A 47 14.92 10.18 8.30
C SER A 47 14.38 10.68 6.97
N ILE A 48 15.00 11.76 6.48
CA ILE A 48 14.92 12.18 5.08
C ILE A 48 16.34 12.13 4.55
N VAL A 49 16.57 11.33 3.51
CA VAL A 49 17.84 11.29 2.78
C VAL A 49 17.72 12.27 1.61
N THR A 50 18.54 13.31 1.60
CA THR A 50 18.44 14.36 0.58
C THR A 50 19.02 13.90 -0.76
N VAL A 51 18.62 14.57 -1.85
CA VAL A 51 19.24 14.39 -3.17
C VAL A 51 20.76 14.47 -3.10
N THR A 52 21.29 15.48 -2.40
CA THR A 52 22.73 15.68 -2.26
C THR A 52 23.42 14.54 -1.52
N GLN A 53 22.78 13.95 -0.51
CA GLN A 53 23.30 12.79 0.20
C GLN A 53 23.27 11.54 -0.68
N LEU A 54 22.17 11.29 -1.40
CA LEU A 54 22.04 10.15 -2.32
C LEU A 54 23.04 10.24 -3.48
N ASP A 55 23.25 11.43 -4.03
CA ASP A 55 24.24 11.65 -5.08
C ASP A 55 25.64 11.34 -4.57
N ALA A 56 26.02 11.86 -3.41
CA ALA A 56 27.33 11.58 -2.82
C ALA A 56 27.52 10.09 -2.50
N MET A 57 26.49 9.40 -1.97
CA MET A 57 26.55 7.97 -1.67
C MET A 57 26.72 7.13 -2.93
N THR A 58 25.98 7.43 -4.00
CA THR A 58 26.05 6.68 -5.26
C THR A 58 27.32 6.98 -6.06
N GLU A 59 27.87 8.20 -5.94
CA GLU A 59 29.18 8.56 -6.51
C GLU A 59 30.31 7.80 -5.83
N ALA A 60 30.29 7.71 -4.49
CA ALA A 60 31.34 7.04 -3.71
C ALA A 60 31.51 5.55 -4.04
N VAL A 61 30.52 4.93 -4.69
CA VAL A 61 30.54 3.52 -5.11
C VAL A 61 30.34 3.36 -6.63
N ASP A 62 30.55 4.41 -7.42
CA ASP A 62 30.47 4.42 -8.90
C ASP A 62 29.14 3.93 -9.50
N LEU A 63 28.04 3.99 -8.74
CA LEU A 63 26.72 3.51 -9.16
C LEU A 63 25.98 4.48 -10.09
N GLN A 64 26.40 5.74 -10.15
CA GLN A 64 25.75 6.77 -10.97
C GLN A 64 25.74 6.44 -12.46
N THR A 65 26.67 5.60 -12.95
CA THR A 65 26.67 5.12 -14.34
C THR A 65 25.43 4.27 -14.67
N LEU A 66 24.84 3.61 -13.66
CA LEU A 66 23.65 2.76 -13.80
C LEU A 66 22.37 3.49 -13.38
N THR A 67 22.43 4.29 -12.31
CA THR A 67 21.24 4.93 -11.72
C THR A 67 21.01 6.35 -12.21
N GLY A 68 22.06 7.03 -12.69
CA GLY A 68 22.11 8.48 -12.79
C GLY A 68 22.15 9.16 -11.42
N THR A 69 22.04 10.49 -11.42
CA THR A 69 21.89 11.30 -10.21
C THR A 69 20.47 11.24 -9.66
N ALA A 70 20.35 11.39 -8.34
CA ALA A 70 19.11 11.47 -7.60
C ALA A 70 18.29 12.70 -8.04
N LYS A 71 16.97 12.52 -8.11
CA LYS A 71 16.01 13.56 -8.50
C LYS A 71 15.08 13.97 -7.37
N CYS A 72 15.02 13.16 -6.32
CA CYS A 72 14.08 13.27 -5.22
C CYS A 72 14.79 13.01 -3.91
N ASP A 73 14.40 13.72 -2.87
CA ASP A 73 14.70 13.31 -1.51
C ASP A 73 13.90 12.03 -1.20
N VAL A 74 14.39 11.20 -0.29
CA VAL A 74 13.70 9.98 0.13
C VAL A 74 13.36 10.09 1.60
N THR A 75 12.06 10.11 1.91
CA THR A 75 11.59 9.97 3.29
C THR A 75 11.55 8.49 3.65
N VAL A 76 12.31 8.10 4.67
CA VAL A 76 12.39 6.73 5.18
C VAL A 76 11.41 6.56 6.32
N VAL A 77 10.45 5.66 6.15
CA VAL A 77 9.39 5.42 7.15
C VAL A 77 9.42 3.96 7.57
N GLN A 78 9.45 3.72 8.88
CA GLN A 78 9.25 2.40 9.45
C GLN A 78 7.77 2.19 9.76
N ILE A 79 7.25 1.03 9.37
CA ILE A 79 5.91 0.58 9.73
C ILE A 79 5.96 -0.77 10.42
N ASN A 80 4.97 -1.01 11.28
CA ASN A 80 4.59 -2.33 11.73
C ASN A 80 3.24 -2.68 11.12
N TYR A 81 3.04 -3.94 10.73
CA TYR A 81 1.79 -4.38 10.13
C TYR A 81 1.42 -5.79 10.58
N GLN A 82 0.12 -6.06 10.55
CA GLN A 82 -0.42 -7.37 10.85
C GLN A 82 -0.21 -8.31 9.65
N THR A 83 0.31 -9.50 9.88
CA THR A 83 0.43 -10.57 8.89
C THR A 83 0.06 -11.92 9.50
N ILE A 84 0.18 -12.98 8.69
CA ILE A 84 -0.06 -14.36 9.12
C ILE A 84 1.26 -15.07 9.39
N GLY A 85 1.25 -15.94 10.40
CA GLY A 85 2.35 -16.86 10.68
C GLY A 85 2.29 -18.13 9.84
N VAL A 86 3.06 -19.15 10.24
CA VAL A 86 3.13 -20.42 9.51
C VAL A 86 2.02 -21.39 9.90
N GLN A 87 1.50 -21.28 11.13
CA GLN A 87 0.44 -22.16 11.60
C GLN A 87 -0.94 -21.68 11.10
N PRO A 88 -1.89 -22.59 10.81
CA PRO A 88 -3.24 -22.21 10.44
C PRO A 88 -3.90 -21.30 11.49
N GLY A 89 -4.37 -20.13 11.08
CA GLY A 89 -5.01 -19.15 11.96
C GLY A 89 -4.05 -18.31 12.81
N GLU A 90 -2.73 -18.50 12.68
CA GLU A 90 -1.76 -17.69 13.40
C GLU A 90 -1.68 -16.26 12.83
N MET A 91 -1.97 -15.28 13.68
CA MET A 91 -1.77 -13.86 13.38
C MET A 91 -0.53 -13.37 14.09
N THR A 92 0.35 -12.69 13.36
CA THR A 92 1.61 -12.15 13.88
C THR A 92 1.91 -10.78 13.29
N ASN A 93 2.92 -10.10 13.82
CA ASN A 93 3.33 -8.78 13.36
C ASN A 93 4.64 -8.88 12.59
N ALA A 94 4.79 -8.01 11.60
CA ALA A 94 6.04 -7.80 10.90
C ALA A 94 6.32 -6.30 10.78
N SER A 95 7.57 -5.96 10.53
CA SER A 95 8.00 -4.60 10.22
C SER A 95 8.40 -4.47 8.75
N ALA A 96 8.33 -3.26 8.23
CA ALA A 96 8.82 -2.92 6.89
C ALA A 96 9.32 -1.48 6.87
N ALA A 97 10.13 -1.18 5.85
CA ALA A 97 10.49 0.19 5.50
C ALA A 97 9.74 0.62 4.25
N LEU A 98 9.33 1.89 4.21
CA LEU A 98 8.83 2.57 3.04
C LEU A 98 9.84 3.65 2.68
N LEU A 99 10.31 3.62 1.43
CA LEU A 99 11.18 4.64 0.85
C LEU A 99 10.32 5.49 -0.07
N ILE A 100 9.92 6.68 0.42
CA ILE A 100 8.92 7.51 -0.24
C ILE A 100 9.64 8.68 -0.94
N PRO A 101 9.57 8.78 -2.28
CA PRO A 101 10.08 9.96 -2.98
C PRO A 101 9.37 11.23 -2.51
N SER A 102 10.16 12.27 -2.28
CA SER A 102 9.75 13.53 -1.67
C SER A 102 10.62 14.68 -2.20
N GLY A 103 10.34 15.90 -1.76
CA GLY A 103 11.11 17.09 -2.13
C GLY A 103 10.49 17.94 -3.24
N VAL A 104 11.11 19.10 -3.48
CA VAL A 104 10.63 20.08 -4.46
C VAL A 104 10.79 19.54 -5.88
N GLY A 105 9.73 19.58 -6.69
CA GLY A 105 9.75 19.06 -8.06
C GLY A 105 9.60 17.54 -8.17
N CYS A 106 9.69 16.79 -7.07
CA CYS A 106 9.40 15.36 -7.05
C CYS A 106 7.90 15.11 -6.84
N LYS A 107 7.13 15.19 -7.93
CA LYS A 107 5.68 14.97 -7.90
C LYS A 107 5.31 13.60 -8.45
N GLY A 108 4.38 12.95 -7.76
CA GLY A 108 3.79 11.70 -8.21
C GLY A 108 2.84 11.87 -9.42
N PRO A 109 2.18 10.79 -9.85
CA PRO A 109 2.09 9.50 -9.18
C PRO A 109 3.40 8.70 -9.23
N PHE A 110 3.71 7.96 -8.16
CA PHE A 110 4.88 7.09 -8.11
C PHE A 110 4.47 5.61 -8.27
N PRO A 111 5.24 4.80 -9.00
CA PRO A 111 5.05 3.35 -8.99
C PRO A 111 5.40 2.78 -7.60
N LEU A 112 4.72 1.71 -7.21
CA LEU A 112 5.04 0.97 -5.99
C LEU A 112 5.96 -0.21 -6.36
N VAL A 113 7.14 -0.24 -5.76
CA VAL A 113 8.11 -1.34 -5.90
C VAL A 113 8.19 -2.10 -4.59
N ALA A 114 7.99 -3.41 -4.65
CA ALA A 114 8.22 -4.31 -3.52
C ALA A 114 9.63 -4.89 -3.62
N TYR A 115 10.45 -4.65 -2.60
CA TYR A 115 11.82 -5.15 -2.51
C TYR A 115 11.95 -6.10 -1.31
N GLY A 116 12.47 -7.30 -1.57
CA GLY A 116 12.87 -8.26 -0.55
C GLY A 116 14.40 -8.33 -0.50
N ARG A 117 14.97 -8.04 0.66
CA ARG A 117 16.42 -8.19 0.90
C ARG A 117 16.88 -9.65 0.79
N GLY A 118 18.19 -9.85 0.69
CA GLY A 118 18.83 -11.15 0.91
C GLY A 118 18.88 -11.58 2.38
N THR A 119 19.48 -12.75 2.63
CA THR A 119 19.58 -13.34 3.97
C THR A 119 20.29 -12.41 4.97
N ASN A 120 19.70 -12.24 6.15
CA ASN A 120 20.33 -11.56 7.28
C ASN A 120 20.14 -12.40 8.55
N ALA A 121 21.24 -12.67 9.25
CA ALA A 121 21.26 -13.49 10.46
C ALA A 121 20.98 -12.69 11.75
N PHE A 122 21.00 -11.36 11.69
CA PHE A 122 20.79 -10.45 12.81
C PHE A 122 19.31 -10.11 12.96
N LYS A 123 18.65 -10.71 13.95
CA LYS A 123 17.22 -10.50 14.24
C LYS A 123 16.83 -9.02 14.47
N ALA A 124 17.71 -8.23 15.07
CA ALA A 124 17.44 -6.84 15.41
C ALA A 124 17.59 -5.87 14.23
N HIS A 125 18.08 -6.35 13.09
CA HIS A 125 18.28 -5.52 11.90
C HIS A 125 16.94 -5.05 11.32
N THR A 126 16.86 -3.78 10.94
CA THR A 126 15.67 -3.14 10.38
C THR A 126 15.95 -2.58 9.00
N MET A 127 15.05 -2.80 8.04
CA MET A 127 15.15 -2.23 6.68
C MET A 127 14.97 -0.70 6.64
N ALA A 128 14.57 -0.09 7.77
CA ALA A 128 14.34 1.35 7.86
C ALA A 128 15.59 2.12 8.32
N ASN A 129 16.73 1.44 8.47
CA ASN A 129 18.00 2.11 8.70
C ASN A 129 18.52 2.70 7.37
N PRO A 130 18.66 4.03 7.24
CA PRO A 130 19.14 4.65 6.01
C PRO A 130 20.63 4.43 5.73
N GLU A 131 21.38 3.90 6.70
CA GLU A 131 22.83 3.63 6.57
C GLU A 131 23.15 2.20 6.09
N ASP A 132 22.14 1.35 5.89
CA ASP A 132 22.32 0.02 5.30
C ASP A 132 22.62 0.10 3.79
#